data_AF-A0A3M2E997-F1
#
_entry.id   AF-A0A3M2E997-F1
#
_cell.length_a   1.000
_cell.length_b   1.000
_cell.length_c   1.000
_cell.angle_alpha   90.00
_cell.angle_beta   90.00
_cell.angle_gamma   90.00
#
_symmetry.space_group_name_H-M   'P 1'
#
loop_
_entity.id
_entity.type
_entity.pdbx_description
1 polymer ?
#
loop_
_entity_poly.entity_id
_entity_poly.type
_entity_poly.pdbx_seq_one_letter_code
_entity_poly.pdbx_strand_id
1 'polypeptide(L)'
;MRRTLQLLLGLVISGFFLYQVLPSLHLQEVWSALEEANYWWILPGVAVYFVGLWARTWRWHYMLRHMKPIPLARLFPVVCIGYFG
;
A
#
# COMPACT_ATOMS: atom_id res chain seq x y z
N MET A 1 -24.03 -16.11 -7.98
CA MET A 1 -23.17 -17.17 -8.56
C MET A 1 -21.88 -16.65 -9.20
N ARG A 2 -21.86 -15.64 -10.07
CA ARG A 2 -20.60 -15.13 -10.69
C ARG A 2 -19.55 -14.56 -9.71
N ARG A 3 -19.96 -13.87 -8.64
CA ARG A 3 -19.05 -13.29 -7.62
C ARG A 3 -18.27 -14.36 -6.84
N THR A 4 -18.93 -15.45 -6.44
CA THR A 4 -18.29 -16.54 -5.69
C THR A 4 -17.24 -17.25 -6.53
N LEU A 5 -17.46 -17.39 -7.84
CA LEU A 5 -16.50 -17.97 -8.77
C LEU A 5 -15.24 -17.09 -8.93
N GLN A 6 -15.41 -15.77 -9.00
CA GLN A 6 -14.30 -14.81 -9.04
C GLN A 6 -13.48 -14.82 -7.75
N LEU A 7 -14.14 -14.89 -6.60
CA LEU A 7 -13.47 -15.02 -5.31
C LEU A 7 -12.72 -16.35 -5.19
N LEU A 8 -13.34 -17.46 -5.60
CA LEU A 8 -12.71 -18.78 -5.58
C LEU A 8 -11.50 -18.83 -6.52
N LEU A 9 -11.62 -18.30 -7.75
CA LEU A 9 -10.51 -18.19 -8.68
C LEU A 9 -9.38 -17.35 -8.12
N GLY A 10 -9.68 -16.17 -7.57
CA GLY A 10 -8.68 -15.32 -6.94
C GLY A 10 -7.96 -16.03 -5.79
N LEU A 11 -8.70 -16.78 -4.98
CA LEU A 11 -8.17 -17.51 -3.83
C LEU A 11 -7.28 -18.69 -4.27
N VAL A 12 -7.70 -19.46 -5.27
CA VAL A 12 -6.92 -20.56 -5.85
C VAL A 12 -5.64 -20.04 -6.50
N ILE A 13 -5.73 -18.96 -7.28
CA ILE A 13 -4.57 -18.35 -7.94
C ILE A 13 -3.59 -17.82 -6.89
N SER A 14 -4.08 -17.08 -5.89
CA SER A 14 -3.23 -16.55 -4.81
C SER A 14 -2.57 -17.68 -4.02
N GLY A 15 -3.32 -18.73 -3.69
CA GLY A 15 -2.81 -19.92 -3.01
C GLY A 15 -1.74 -20.65 -3.83
N PHE A 16 -1.93 -20.79 -5.14
CA PHE A 16 -0.96 -21.41 -6.04
C PHE A 16 0.37 -20.65 -6.07
N PHE A 17 0.32 -19.32 -6.23
CA PHE A 17 1.54 -18.50 -6.21
C PHE A 17 2.25 -18.54 -4.87
N LEU A 18 1.50 -18.48 -3.75
CA LEU A 18 2.09 -18.63 -2.42
C LEU A 18 2.77 -19.99 -2.24
N TYR A 19 2.12 -21.07 -2.67
CA TYR A 19 2.68 -22.42 -2.58
C TYR A 19 3.99 -22.56 -3.37
N GLN A 20 4.13 -21.89 -4.51
CA GLN A 20 5.34 -21.94 -5.31
C GLN A 20 6.49 -21.09 -4.72
N VAL A 21 6.14 -19.96 -4.07
CA VAL A 21 7.11 -19.01 -3.52
C VAL A 21 7.61 -19.41 -2.13
N LEU A 22 6.75 -19.97 -1.27
CA LEU A 22 7.10 -20.35 0.11
C LEU A 22 8.32 -21.29 0.22
N PRO A 23 8.45 -22.36 -0.58
CA PRO A 23 9.61 -23.26 -0.53
C PRO A 23 10.88 -22.64 -1.09
N SER A 24 10.73 -21.68 -2.02
CA SER A 24 11.85 -20.95 -2.62
C SER A 24 12.36 -19.83 -1.70
N LEU A 25 11.55 -19.42 -0.73
CA LEU A 25 11.95 -18.51 0.33
C LEU A 25 12.65 -19.33 1.43
N HIS A 26 13.97 -19.16 1.54
CA HIS A 26 14.68 -19.55 2.75
C HIS A 26 14.21 -18.63 3.90
N LEU A 27 13.12 -19.03 4.56
CA LEU A 27 12.52 -18.27 5.67
C LEU A 27 13.54 -17.93 6.76
N GLN A 28 14.53 -18.80 6.95
CA GLN A 28 15.66 -18.59 7.85
C GLN A 28 16.51 -17.38 7.45
N GLU A 29 16.83 -17.25 6.16
CA GLU A 29 17.61 -16.12 5.62
C GLU A 29 16.84 -14.81 5.72
N VAL A 30 15.51 -14.84 5.53
CA VAL A 30 14.65 -13.67 5.73
C VAL A 30 14.68 -13.21 7.18
N TRP A 31 14.63 -14.14 8.14
CA TRP A 31 14.70 -13.80 9.57
C TRP A 31 16.04 -13.18 9.94
N SER A 32 17.15 -13.78 9.50
CA SER A 32 18.50 -13.22 9.72
C SER A 32 18.66 -11.86 9.04
N ALA A 33 18.17 -11.69 7.82
CA ALA A 33 18.20 -10.41 7.12
C ALA A 33 17.35 -9.34 7.81
N LEU A 34 16.25 -9.71 8.48
CA LEU A 34 15.44 -8.77 9.26
C LEU A 34 16.14 -8.34 10.55
N GLU A 35 16.86 -9.22 11.23
CA GLU A 35 17.64 -8.88 12.44
C GLU A 35 18.84 -7.99 12.12
N GLU A 36 19.50 -8.20 10.99
CA GLU A 36 20.62 -7.36 10.52
C GLU A 36 20.16 -6.10 9.78
N ALA A 37 18.89 -6.02 9.40
CA ALA A 37 18.38 -4.89 8.63
C ALA A 37 18.46 -3.59 9.43
N ASN A 38 19.09 -2.59 8.82
CA ASN A 38 19.12 -1.25 9.39
C ASN A 38 17.78 -0.54 9.17
N TYR A 39 16.93 -0.56 10.20
CA TYR A 39 15.61 0.08 10.22
C TYR A 39 15.62 1.59 9.90
N TRP A 40 16.79 2.24 9.90
CA TRP A 40 16.93 3.62 9.47
C TRP A 40 16.49 3.85 8.02
N TRP A 41 16.58 2.82 7.16
CA TRP A 41 16.11 2.85 5.78
C TRP A 41 14.58 2.87 5.63
N ILE A 42 13.84 2.52 6.68
CA ILE A 42 12.38 2.65 6.67
C ILE A 42 11.98 4.13 6.64
N LEU A 43 12.74 4.98 7.33
CA LEU A 43 12.45 6.40 7.46
C LEU A 43 12.38 7.14 6.10
N PRO A 44 13.36 7.01 5.18
CA PRO A 44 13.25 7.58 3.84
C PRO A 44 12.16 6.90 3.00
N GLY A 45 11.92 5.59 3.15
CA GLY A 45 10.83 4.90 2.45
C GLY A 45 9.45 5.44 2.86
N VAL A 46 9.25 5.65 4.16
CA VAL A 46 8.05 6.28 4.72
C VAL A 46 7.94 7.72 4.24
N ALA A 47 9.03 8.49 4.26
CA ALA A 47 9.04 9.87 3.75
C ALA A 47 8.62 9.93 2.27
N VAL A 48 9.14 9.04 1.42
CA VAL A 48 8.76 8.94 0.00
C VAL A 48 7.28 8.54 -0.15
N TYR A 49 6.78 7.61 0.66
CA TYR A 49 5.36 7.23 0.67
C TYR A 49 4.46 8.42 1.02
N PHE A 50 4.81 9.17 2.07
CA PHE A 50 4.11 10.39 2.46
C PHE A 50 4.17 11.47 1.39
N VAL A 51 5.32 11.65 0.72
CA VAL A 51 5.46 12.58 -0.42
C VAL A 51 4.59 12.15 -1.60
N GLY A 52 4.49 10.85 -1.88
CA GLY A 52 3.58 10.32 -2.91
C GLY A 52 2.10 10.58 -2.57
N LEU A 53 1.72 10.37 -1.31
CA LEU A 53 0.39 10.74 -0.80
C LEU A 53 0.14 12.24 -0.86
N TRP A 54 1.17 13.05 -0.58
CA TRP A 54 1.09 14.51 -0.64
C TRP A 54 0.94 15.01 -2.06
N ALA A 55 1.71 14.49 -3.02
CA ALA A 55 1.56 14.81 -4.43
C ALA A 55 0.16 14.45 -4.94
N ARG A 56 -0.39 13.32 -4.48
CA ARG A 56 -1.76 12.93 -4.80
C ARG A 56 -2.78 13.89 -4.18
N THR A 57 -2.67 14.20 -2.89
CA THR A 57 -3.55 15.15 -2.21
C THR A 57 -3.47 16.54 -2.85
N TRP A 58 -2.27 16.98 -3.22
CA TRP A 58 -2.00 18.25 -3.90
C TRP A 58 -2.66 18.33 -5.27
N ARG A 59 -2.55 17.27 -6.07
CA ARG A 59 -3.23 17.17 -7.36
C ARG A 59 -4.75 17.37 -7.22
N TRP A 60 -5.35 16.76 -6.19
CA TRP A 60 -6.79 16.82 -5.97
C TRP A 60 -7.22 18.18 -5.40
N HIS A 61 -6.39 18.78 -4.54
CA HIS A 61 -6.60 20.13 -4.02
C HIS A 61 -6.61 21.17 -5.15
N TYR A 62 -5.70 21.06 -6.13
CA TYR A 62 -5.67 21.98 -7.27
C TYR A 62 -6.91 21.85 -8.17
N MET A 63 -7.43 20.62 -8.38
CA MET A 63 -8.69 20.39 -9.10
C MET A 63 -9.91 20.95 -8.34
N LEU A 64 -9.98 20.76 -7.02
CA LEU A 64 -11.13 21.16 -6.19
C LEU A 64 -11.17 22.67 -5.89
N ARG A 65 -10.09 23.41 -6.17
CA ARG A 65 -9.98 24.86 -5.92
C ARG A 65 -11.04 25.69 -6.66
N HIS A 66 -11.63 25.19 -7.74
CA HIS A 66 -12.74 25.88 -8.43
C HIS A 66 -14.11 25.74 -7.74
N MET A 67 -14.29 24.77 -6.83
CA MET A 67 -15.57 24.52 -6.19
C MET A 67 -15.64 24.99 -4.74
N LYS A 68 -14.66 24.62 -3.88
CA LYS A 68 -14.54 25.12 -2.50
C LYS A 68 -13.10 24.99 -2.00
N PRO A 69 -12.52 26.02 -1.37
CA PRO A 69 -11.21 25.92 -0.75
C PRO A 69 -11.30 25.09 0.54
N ILE A 70 -10.97 23.80 0.47
CA ILE A 70 -10.86 22.92 1.64
C ILE A 70 -9.37 22.78 2.01
N PRO A 71 -8.98 23.05 3.27
CA PRO A 71 -7.59 22.94 3.69
C PRO A 71 -7.05 21.51 3.57
N LEU A 72 -5.84 21.39 3.01
CA LEU A 72 -5.11 20.14 2.74
C LEU A 72 -5.03 19.20 3.97
N ALA A 73 -4.90 19.78 5.18
CA ALA A 73 -4.82 19.05 6.45
C ALA A 73 -6.07 18.18 6.74
N ARG A 74 -7.24 18.54 6.18
CA ARG A 74 -8.48 17.78 6.35
C ARG A 74 -8.71 16.75 5.22
N LEU A 75 -8.11 16.99 4.05
CA LEU A 75 -8.26 16.12 2.87
C LEU A 75 -7.35 14.89 2.94
N PHE A 76 -6.17 15.05 3.53
CA PHE A 76 -5.14 14.01 3.64
C PHE A 76 -5.64 12.72 4.33
N PRO A 77 -6.26 12.76 5.54
CA PRO A 77 -6.78 11.54 6.18
C PRO A 77 -7.94 10.90 5.41
N VAL A 78 -8.74 11.69 4.67
CA VAL A 78 -9.85 11.16 3.86
C VAL A 78 -9.33 10.34 2.67
N VAL A 79 -8.24 10.80 2.02
CA VAL A 79 -7.59 10.05 0.94
C VAL A 79 -6.91 8.78 1.47
N CYS A 80 -6.30 8.84 2.67
CA CYS A 80 -5.77 7.64 3.32
C CYS A 80 -6.89 6.62 3.57
N ILE A 81 -8.01 7.02 4.17
CA ILE A 81 -9.14 6.12 4.46
C ILE A 81 -9.69 5.48 3.18
N GLY A 82 -9.75 6.22 2.07
CA GLY A 82 -10.16 5.68 0.77
C GLY A 82 -9.17 4.68 0.14
N TYR A 83 -7.92 4.64 0.60
CA TYR A 83 -6.91 3.66 0.15
C TYR A 83 -6.81 2.43 1.06
N PHE A 84 -7.20 2.58 2.32
CA PHE A 84 -7.18 1.53 3.34
C PHE A 84 -8.53 0.81 3.53
N GLY A 85 -9.55 1.15 2.74
CA GLY A 85 -10.89 0.56 2.77
C GLY A 85 -11.10 -0.58 1.78
#